data_AF-A0A922FCY1-F1
#
_entry.id   AF-A0A922FCY1-F1
#
_cell.length_a   1.000
_cell.length_b   1.000
_cell.length_c   1.000
_cell.angle_alpha   90.00
_cell.angle_beta   90.00
_cell.angle_gamma   90.00
#
_symmetry.space_group_name_H-M   'P 1'
#
loop_
_entity.id
_entity.type
_entity.pdbx_description
1 polymer ?
#
loop_
_entity_poly.entity_id
_entity_poly.type
_entity_poly.pdbx_seq_one_letter_code
_entity_poly.pdbx_strand_id
1 'polypeptide(L)'
;MTILVEKPVLALEPKDVSNKDDSEKEMAAKNGFFAPEINSFGNSFRDYNAESARQSTVEEFYRLQHINQTYNFVKRMRAEYAKLNRMEMGIWECCELLNEVVDDSDPDLDEPQIMHLLQTAEAIRKDYPDEDWLHLTALIHDLGKVLLLPQFGGLPQWAVVGDTFPLGCAFDDSIVHNKVAKQNGTTLPPAALFIIRFHSFYPLHTAGAYKHLLNDEDAKSLNWLHIFNKYDLYSKSKDKIDIEKVKPYYMSLIEKYFPAKLKW
;
A
#
# COMPACT_ATOMS: atom_id res chain seq x y z
N MET A 1 -3.02 5.81 7.35
CA MET A 1 -3.52 4.42 7.54
C MET A 1 -2.72 3.79 8.68
N THR A 2 -3.26 3.67 9.89
CA THR A 2 -2.44 3.35 11.08
C THR A 2 -3.07 2.23 11.88
N ILE A 3 -2.23 1.37 12.46
CA ILE A 3 -2.66 0.09 13.02
C ILE A 3 -2.94 0.25 14.52
N LEU A 4 -4.13 -0.20 14.98
CA LEU A 4 -4.52 -0.20 16.40
C LEU A 4 -4.47 -1.62 16.97
N VAL A 5 -4.02 -1.75 18.22
CA VAL A 5 -4.03 -2.99 19.01
C VAL A 5 -4.81 -2.76 20.32
N GLU A 6 -5.80 -3.61 20.64
CA GLU A 6 -6.78 -3.33 21.71
C GLU A 6 -6.46 -3.92 23.10
N LYS A 7 -5.48 -4.85 23.27
CA LYS A 7 -4.95 -5.34 24.57
C LYS A 7 -3.79 -6.34 24.39
N PRO A 8 -2.63 -6.22 25.09
CA PRO A 8 -1.56 -7.21 25.03
C PRO A 8 -1.74 -8.32 26.07
N VAL A 9 -1.44 -9.57 25.71
CA VAL A 9 -1.24 -10.69 26.65
C VAL A 9 0.27 -10.95 26.73
N LEU A 10 0.85 -10.74 27.91
CA LEU A 10 2.27 -11.02 28.15
C LEU A 10 2.44 -12.52 28.41
N ALA A 11 2.87 -13.27 27.40
CA ALA A 11 3.38 -14.62 27.59
C ALA A 11 4.92 -14.58 27.53
N LEU A 12 5.55 -14.71 28.70
CA LEU A 12 6.98 -14.99 28.81
C LEU A 12 7.19 -16.49 28.56
N GLU A 13 7.93 -16.84 27.50
CA GLU A 13 9.04 -17.82 27.54
C GLU A 13 9.63 -18.03 26.12
N PRO A 14 10.97 -18.13 25.99
CA PRO A 14 11.61 -18.33 24.69
C PRO A 14 11.53 -19.80 24.26
N LYS A 15 11.08 -20.05 23.03
CA LYS A 15 11.31 -21.34 22.36
C LYS A 15 12.41 -21.18 21.34
N ASP A 16 13.55 -21.81 21.63
CA ASP A 16 14.55 -22.17 20.64
C ASP A 16 13.90 -23.04 19.56
N VAL A 17 13.90 -22.55 18.32
CA VAL A 17 13.66 -23.39 17.15
C VAL A 17 14.78 -23.13 16.16
N SER A 18 15.85 -23.92 16.31
CA SER A 18 16.75 -24.20 15.21
C SER A 18 15.99 -25.05 14.19
N ASN A 19 15.66 -24.47 13.04
CA ASN A 19 15.38 -25.25 11.85
C ASN A 19 16.07 -24.59 10.65
N LYS A 20 17.03 -25.32 10.09
CA LYS A 20 17.52 -25.13 8.73
C LYS A 20 16.35 -25.45 7.81
N ASP A 21 15.97 -24.53 6.94
CA ASP A 21 15.02 -24.80 5.87
C ASP A 21 15.71 -24.54 4.52
N ASP A 22 16.18 -25.65 3.94
CA ASP A 22 16.47 -25.78 2.51
C ASP A 22 15.14 -25.96 1.79
N SER A 23 14.58 -24.88 1.23
CA SER A 23 13.77 -24.95 0.00
C SER A 23 13.38 -23.55 -0.51
N GLU A 24 14.37 -22.79 -0.95
CA GLU A 24 14.17 -21.76 -1.96
C GLU A 24 13.79 -22.43 -3.29
N LYS A 25 12.52 -22.81 -3.46
CA LYS A 25 11.96 -23.01 -4.79
C LYS A 25 11.49 -21.66 -5.30
N GLU A 26 12.39 -21.01 -6.02
CA GLU A 26 12.14 -19.89 -6.92
C GLU A 26 10.83 -20.06 -7.70
N MET A 27 9.84 -19.22 -7.40
CA MET A 27 8.94 -18.69 -8.42
C MET A 27 9.65 -17.49 -9.06
N ALA A 28 10.72 -17.77 -9.82
CA ALA A 28 11.41 -16.75 -10.60
C ALA A 28 10.69 -16.58 -11.95
N ALA A 29 10.16 -15.39 -12.19
CA ALA A 29 9.68 -14.97 -13.51
C ALA A 29 10.82 -15.08 -14.54
N LYS A 30 10.50 -15.54 -15.76
CA LYS A 30 11.47 -15.83 -16.82
C LYS A 30 12.23 -14.62 -17.39
N ASN A 31 11.99 -13.41 -16.90
CA ASN A 31 12.79 -12.21 -17.11
C ASN A 31 12.50 -11.28 -15.93
N GLY A 32 13.36 -11.26 -14.91
CA GLY A 32 13.11 -10.47 -13.71
C GLY A 32 13.04 -8.97 -14.00
N PHE A 33 12.09 -8.27 -13.37
CA PHE A 33 12.00 -6.80 -13.37
C PHE A 33 13.38 -6.18 -13.10
N PHE A 34 13.88 -5.37 -14.04
CA PHE A 34 15.14 -4.65 -13.87
C PHE A 34 14.86 -3.35 -13.13
N ALA A 35 15.20 -3.31 -11.84
CA ALA A 35 15.06 -2.09 -11.05
C ALA A 35 16.08 -1.05 -11.54
N PRO A 36 15.65 0.18 -11.89
CA PRO A 36 16.58 1.24 -12.22
C PRO A 36 17.44 1.61 -11.00
N GLU A 37 18.69 2.01 -11.24
CA GLU A 37 19.63 2.37 -10.18
C GLU A 37 19.31 3.74 -9.53
N ILE A 38 18.67 4.63 -10.30
CA ILE A 38 18.32 6.00 -9.89
C ILE A 38 16.86 6.31 -10.20
N ASN A 39 16.23 7.14 -9.37
CA ASN A 39 14.85 7.57 -9.50
C ASN A 39 14.68 8.65 -10.59
N SER A 40 13.43 9.09 -10.78
CA SER A 40 13.04 10.10 -11.77
C SER A 40 13.68 11.49 -11.57
N PHE A 41 14.33 11.71 -10.43
CA PHE A 41 15.04 12.93 -10.06
C PHE A 41 16.57 12.77 -10.06
N GLY A 42 17.09 11.60 -10.43
CA GLY A 42 18.53 11.34 -10.51
C GLY A 42 19.18 10.94 -9.17
N ASN A 43 18.37 10.66 -8.15
CA ASN A 43 18.83 10.26 -6.82
C ASN A 43 18.62 8.76 -6.61
N SER A 44 19.20 8.21 -5.53
CA SER A 44 18.82 6.87 -5.07
C SER A 44 17.34 6.86 -4.66
N PHE A 45 16.64 5.75 -4.91
CA PHE A 45 15.25 5.60 -4.48
C PHE A 45 15.12 5.74 -2.96
N ARG A 46 14.09 6.47 -2.51
CA ARG A 46 13.82 6.75 -1.09
C ARG A 46 14.99 7.39 -0.34
N ASP A 47 15.80 8.20 -1.02
CA ASP A 47 16.86 8.96 -0.35
C ASP A 47 16.27 10.20 0.36
N TYR A 48 15.97 10.03 1.65
CA TYR A 48 15.47 11.12 2.50
C TYR A 48 16.53 12.14 2.89
N ASN A 49 17.82 11.85 2.63
CA ASN A 49 18.93 12.75 2.95
C ASN A 49 19.44 13.52 1.72
N ALA A 50 19.00 13.14 0.51
CA ALA A 50 19.32 13.86 -0.70
C ALA A 50 18.81 15.30 -0.65
N GLU A 51 19.69 16.26 -0.94
CA GLU A 51 19.28 17.65 -1.19
C GLU A 51 18.39 17.68 -2.44
N SER A 52 17.09 17.83 -2.21
CA SER A 52 16.08 17.87 -3.28
C SER A 52 15.02 18.92 -2.98
N ALA A 53 14.32 19.39 -4.01
CA ALA A 53 13.23 20.34 -3.86
C ALA A 53 12.06 19.82 -3.00
N ARG A 54 11.99 18.49 -2.77
CA ARG A 54 10.94 17.83 -1.97
C ARG A 54 11.39 17.52 -0.54
N GLN A 55 12.68 17.64 -0.21
CA GLN A 55 13.23 17.20 1.09
C GLN A 55 12.54 17.88 2.28
N SER A 56 12.39 19.20 2.27
CA SER A 56 11.76 19.95 3.37
C SER A 56 10.27 19.62 3.52
N THR A 57 9.57 19.38 2.40
CA THR A 57 8.16 18.95 2.39
C THR A 57 8.02 17.56 3.03
N VAL A 58 8.86 16.60 2.64
CA VAL A 58 8.84 15.23 3.16
C VAL A 58 9.21 15.19 4.65
N GLU A 59 10.21 15.98 5.08
CA GLU A 59 10.62 16.06 6.48
C GLU A 59 9.49 16.64 7.36
N GLU A 60 8.89 17.75 6.94
CA GLU A 60 7.77 18.37 7.66
C GLU A 60 6.54 17.45 7.67
N PHE A 61 6.28 16.74 6.58
CA PHE A 61 5.24 15.72 6.50
C PHE A 61 5.41 14.66 7.58
N TYR A 62 6.58 14.02 7.67
CA TYR A 62 6.82 12.94 8.64
C TYR A 62 6.88 13.48 10.08
N ARG A 63 7.37 14.70 10.28
CA ARG A 63 7.31 15.37 11.59
C ARG A 63 5.86 15.52 12.07
N LEU A 64 4.97 16.02 11.20
CA LEU A 64 3.55 16.16 11.52
C LEU A 64 2.86 14.80 11.69
N GLN A 65 3.20 13.82 10.87
CA GLN A 65 2.68 12.45 10.97
C GLN A 65 3.01 11.86 12.35
N HIS A 66 4.29 11.87 12.75
CA HIS A 66 4.74 11.30 14.02
C HIS A 66 4.14 12.00 15.26
N ILE A 67 3.93 13.32 15.18
CA ILE A 67 3.31 14.08 16.30
C ILE A 67 1.82 13.75 16.43
N ASN A 68 1.10 13.65 15.31
CA ASN A 68 -0.37 13.65 15.33
C ASN A 68 -1.01 12.26 15.19
N GLN A 69 -0.28 11.26 14.69
CA GLN A 69 -0.72 9.87 14.64
C GLN A 69 -0.74 9.28 16.06
N THR A 70 -1.83 9.53 16.78
CA THR A 70 -2.07 9.00 18.13
C THR A 70 -3.13 7.90 18.13
N TYR A 71 -3.10 7.01 19.12
CA TYR A 71 -4.11 5.95 19.27
C TYR A 71 -5.54 6.50 19.22
N ASN A 72 -5.79 7.62 19.91
CA ASN A 72 -7.09 8.28 19.93
C ASN A 72 -7.48 8.85 18.57
N PHE A 73 -6.53 9.47 17.86
CA PHE A 73 -6.77 9.94 16.49
C PHE A 73 -7.20 8.79 15.59
N VAL A 74 -6.43 7.71 15.56
CA VAL A 74 -6.67 6.57 14.67
C VAL A 74 -7.95 5.82 15.06
N LYS A 75 -8.28 5.70 16.35
CA LYS A 75 -9.54 5.12 16.82
C LYS A 75 -10.75 5.92 16.31
N ARG A 76 -10.69 7.25 16.37
CA ARG A 76 -11.74 8.12 15.80
C ARG A 76 -11.84 7.97 14.30
N MET A 77 -10.72 8.02 13.58
CA MET A 77 -10.69 7.86 12.12
C MET A 77 -11.30 6.52 11.69
N ARG A 78 -10.93 5.41 12.36
CA ARG A 78 -11.52 4.10 12.05
C ARG A 78 -13.03 4.06 12.29
N ALA A 79 -13.51 4.64 13.39
CA ALA A 79 -14.94 4.69 13.68
C ALA A 79 -15.71 5.57 12.68
N GLU A 80 -15.08 6.65 12.21
CA GLU A 80 -15.67 7.58 11.24
C GLU A 80 -15.73 6.96 9.84
N TYR A 81 -14.62 6.44 9.35
CA TYR A 81 -14.48 5.95 7.98
C TYR A 81 -14.95 4.51 7.75
N ALA A 82 -15.11 3.70 8.82
CA ALA A 82 -15.74 2.38 8.68
C ALA A 82 -17.24 2.43 8.35
N LYS A 83 -17.86 3.62 8.35
CA LYS A 83 -19.27 3.81 8.01
C LYS A 83 -19.53 3.69 6.51
N LEU A 84 -18.53 3.95 5.67
CA LEU A 84 -18.60 3.86 4.20
C LEU A 84 -19.85 4.55 3.63
N ASN A 85 -20.08 5.79 4.06
CA ASN A 85 -21.31 6.53 3.78
C ASN A 85 -21.06 7.92 3.20
N ARG A 86 -19.87 8.14 2.63
CA ARG A 86 -19.49 9.44 2.05
C ARG A 86 -19.83 9.49 0.57
N MET A 87 -19.58 8.40 -0.16
CA MET A 87 -19.82 8.35 -1.59
C MET A 87 -20.11 6.94 -2.08
N GLU A 88 -20.86 6.83 -3.16
CA GLU A 88 -21.05 5.60 -3.91
C GLU A 88 -20.51 5.78 -5.33
N MET A 89 -19.44 5.07 -5.65
CA MET A 89 -18.75 5.18 -6.94
C MET A 89 -18.03 3.87 -7.29
N GLY A 90 -17.69 3.71 -8.57
CA GLY A 90 -16.87 2.63 -9.10
C GLY A 90 -15.39 2.87 -8.88
N ILE A 91 -14.59 1.82 -9.00
CA ILE A 91 -13.14 1.89 -8.82
C ILE A 91 -12.49 2.84 -9.82
N TRP A 92 -12.92 2.83 -11.09
CA TRP A 92 -12.33 3.72 -12.08
C TRP A 92 -12.68 5.18 -11.87
N GLU A 93 -13.92 5.47 -11.44
CA GLU A 93 -14.31 6.83 -11.00
C GLU A 93 -13.42 7.29 -9.84
N CYS A 94 -13.07 6.39 -8.91
CA CYS A 94 -12.12 6.64 -7.83
C CYS A 94 -10.70 6.94 -8.35
N CYS A 95 -10.20 6.15 -9.32
CA CYS A 95 -8.92 6.42 -9.98
C CYS A 95 -8.90 7.80 -10.65
N GLU A 96 -9.98 8.18 -11.34
CA GLU A 96 -10.08 9.47 -12.03
C GLU A 96 -10.05 10.65 -11.05
N LEU A 97 -10.62 10.51 -9.85
CA LEU A 97 -10.52 11.52 -8.78
C LEU A 97 -9.08 11.72 -8.28
N LEU A 98 -8.23 10.69 -8.37
CA LEU A 98 -6.83 10.77 -7.95
C LEU A 98 -5.93 11.54 -8.93
N ASN A 99 -6.46 12.04 -10.05
CA ASN A 99 -5.77 13.01 -10.90
C ASN A 99 -5.43 14.32 -10.16
N GLU A 100 -6.20 14.66 -9.12
CA GLU A 100 -6.02 15.89 -8.34
C GLU A 100 -5.06 15.71 -7.15
N VAL A 101 -4.50 14.51 -6.97
CA VAL A 101 -3.69 14.14 -5.80
C VAL A 101 -2.23 13.95 -6.21
N VAL A 102 -1.34 14.68 -5.54
CA VAL A 102 0.11 14.45 -5.52
C VAL A 102 0.50 14.10 -4.08
N ASP A 103 1.23 12.99 -3.90
CA ASP A 103 1.63 12.49 -2.58
C ASP A 103 2.85 13.26 -2.07
N ASP A 104 2.70 14.03 -0.98
CA ASP A 104 3.79 14.85 -0.40
C ASP A 104 4.82 14.03 0.38
N SER A 105 4.54 12.76 0.69
CA SER A 105 5.45 11.87 1.41
C SER A 105 6.44 11.14 0.50
N ASP A 106 6.15 11.10 -0.80
CA ASP A 106 6.97 10.41 -1.79
C ASP A 106 8.15 11.28 -2.23
N PRO A 107 9.41 10.85 -2.02
CA PRO A 107 10.58 11.57 -2.52
C PRO A 107 10.89 11.28 -4.01
N ASP A 108 10.24 10.27 -4.61
CA ASP A 108 10.64 9.67 -5.89
C ASP A 108 9.76 10.11 -7.09
N LEU A 109 8.56 10.65 -6.83
CA LEU A 109 7.62 11.06 -7.88
C LEU A 109 6.77 12.29 -7.48
N ASP A 110 6.43 13.14 -8.46
CA ASP A 110 5.53 14.31 -8.32
C ASP A 110 4.35 14.30 -9.30
N GLU A 111 4.13 13.18 -10.01
CA GLU A 111 3.02 12.99 -10.94
C GLU A 111 1.67 12.73 -10.21
N PRO A 112 0.53 12.94 -10.89
CA PRO A 112 -0.78 12.58 -10.37
C PRO A 112 -0.85 11.11 -9.97
N GLN A 113 -1.52 10.83 -8.86
CA GLN A 113 -1.53 9.52 -8.24
C GLN A 113 -2.06 8.41 -9.17
N ILE A 114 -3.00 8.68 -10.08
CA ILE A 114 -3.48 7.68 -11.06
C ILE A 114 -2.35 7.14 -11.95
N MET A 115 -1.34 7.96 -12.28
CA MET A 115 -0.20 7.54 -13.11
C MET A 115 0.62 6.49 -12.39
N HIS A 116 0.86 6.70 -11.10
CA HIS A 116 1.54 5.74 -10.25
C HIS A 116 0.78 4.40 -10.18
N LEU A 117 -0.55 4.43 -9.99
CA LEU A 117 -1.39 3.22 -9.99
C LEU A 117 -1.21 2.40 -11.28
N LEU A 118 -1.24 3.08 -12.44
CA LEU A 118 -1.11 2.45 -13.75
C LEU A 118 0.31 1.96 -14.03
N GLN A 119 1.34 2.70 -13.62
CA GLN A 119 2.74 2.29 -13.75
C GLN A 119 3.01 0.99 -12.98
N THR A 120 2.58 0.94 -11.71
CA THR A 120 2.73 -0.26 -10.87
C THR A 120 1.98 -1.45 -11.46
N ALA A 121 0.74 -1.23 -11.92
CA ALA A 121 -0.09 -2.29 -12.49
C ALA A 121 0.45 -2.83 -13.83
N GLU A 122 0.87 -1.97 -14.75
CA GLU A 122 1.40 -2.41 -16.06
C GLU A 122 2.78 -3.07 -15.92
N ALA A 123 3.60 -2.61 -14.99
CA ALA A 123 4.89 -3.23 -14.71
C ALA A 123 4.72 -4.67 -14.19
N ILE A 124 3.80 -4.88 -13.24
CA ILE A 124 3.46 -6.23 -12.75
C ILE A 124 2.86 -7.07 -13.87
N ARG A 125 1.94 -6.53 -14.66
CA ARG A 125 1.28 -7.25 -15.76
C ARG A 125 2.25 -7.79 -16.79
N LYS A 126 3.32 -7.04 -17.07
CA LYS A 126 4.37 -7.47 -18.00
C LYS A 126 5.10 -8.71 -17.51
N ASP A 127 5.39 -8.78 -16.21
CA ASP A 127 6.27 -9.79 -15.63
C ASP A 127 5.49 -11.00 -15.06
N TYR A 128 4.21 -10.81 -14.70
CA TYR A 128 3.31 -11.84 -14.18
C TYR A 128 1.98 -11.91 -14.96
N PRO A 129 2.01 -12.14 -16.28
CA PRO A 129 0.83 -11.98 -17.16
C PRO A 129 -0.39 -12.84 -16.79
N ASP A 130 -0.17 -13.95 -16.07
CA ASP A 130 -1.20 -14.90 -15.66
C ASP A 130 -1.82 -14.57 -14.28
N GLU A 131 -1.27 -13.59 -13.54
CA GLU A 131 -1.69 -13.24 -12.17
C GLU A 131 -2.60 -12.00 -12.16
N ASP A 132 -3.76 -12.10 -12.83
CA ASP A 132 -4.64 -10.96 -13.07
C ASP A 132 -5.14 -10.23 -11.79
N TRP A 133 -5.28 -10.95 -10.68
CA TRP A 133 -5.61 -10.39 -9.37
C TRP A 133 -4.50 -9.47 -8.85
N LEU A 134 -3.24 -9.75 -9.18
CA LEU A 134 -2.08 -8.94 -8.78
C LEU A 134 -2.05 -7.63 -9.56
N HIS A 135 -2.45 -7.65 -10.84
CA HIS A 135 -2.58 -6.43 -11.66
C HIS A 135 -3.64 -5.49 -11.07
N LEU A 136 -4.80 -6.04 -10.69
CA LEU A 136 -5.85 -5.23 -10.06
C LEU A 136 -5.42 -4.74 -8.67
N THR A 137 -4.74 -5.58 -7.89
CA THR A 137 -4.20 -5.19 -6.58
C THR A 137 -3.30 -3.95 -6.72
N ALA A 138 -2.45 -3.93 -7.73
CA ALA A 138 -1.61 -2.80 -8.06
C ALA A 138 -2.37 -1.56 -8.51
N LEU A 139 -3.46 -1.70 -9.27
CA LEU A 139 -4.30 -0.56 -9.61
C LEU A 139 -4.97 0.06 -8.37
N ILE A 140 -5.39 -0.76 -7.41
CA ILE A 140 -6.25 -0.28 -6.31
C ILE A 140 -5.52 0.03 -5.00
N HIS A 141 -4.22 -0.27 -4.90
CA HIS A 141 -3.49 -0.25 -3.63
C HIS A 141 -3.56 1.10 -2.90
N ASP A 142 -3.56 2.19 -3.67
CA ASP A 142 -3.48 3.55 -3.17
C ASP A 142 -4.81 4.34 -3.26
N LEU A 143 -5.93 3.67 -3.56
CA LEU A 143 -7.24 4.34 -3.66
C LEU A 143 -7.70 5.00 -2.36
N GLY A 144 -7.13 4.62 -1.21
CA GLY A 144 -7.36 5.30 0.07
C GLY A 144 -6.96 6.78 0.06
N LYS A 145 -6.15 7.22 -0.92
CA LYS A 145 -5.73 8.61 -1.09
C LYS A 145 -6.88 9.57 -1.41
N VAL A 146 -8.06 9.06 -1.83
CA VAL A 146 -9.25 9.91 -2.01
C VAL A 146 -9.68 10.62 -0.72
N LEU A 147 -9.27 10.12 0.45
CA LEU A 147 -9.51 10.76 1.75
C LEU A 147 -8.94 12.18 1.86
N LEU A 148 -7.99 12.55 1.00
CA LEU A 148 -7.43 13.90 0.88
C LEU A 148 -8.42 14.89 0.28
N LEU A 149 -9.37 14.41 -0.52
CA LEU A 149 -10.31 15.26 -1.23
C LEU A 149 -11.42 15.75 -0.28
N PRO A 150 -11.88 17.01 -0.39
CA PRO A 150 -12.89 17.58 0.50
C PRO A 150 -14.16 16.73 0.64
N GLN A 151 -14.63 16.13 -0.45
CA GLN A 151 -15.81 15.27 -0.49
C GLN A 151 -15.67 13.97 0.33
N PHE A 152 -14.44 13.52 0.63
CA PHE A 152 -14.17 12.38 1.51
C PHE A 152 -13.70 12.80 2.91
N GLY A 153 -13.70 14.10 3.21
CA GLY A 153 -13.36 14.65 4.52
C GLY A 153 -12.15 15.57 4.53
N GLY A 154 -11.40 15.67 3.42
CA GLY A 154 -10.30 16.64 3.29
C GLY A 154 -9.21 16.42 4.34
N LEU A 155 -8.85 15.17 4.62
CA LEU A 155 -7.85 14.88 5.63
C LEU A 155 -6.48 15.44 5.22
N PRO A 156 -5.66 15.90 6.18
CA PRO A 156 -4.31 16.34 5.87
C PRO A 156 -3.48 15.15 5.36
N GLN A 157 -2.51 15.41 4.48
CA GLN A 157 -1.67 14.37 3.87
C GLN A 157 -1.11 13.39 4.91
N TRP A 158 -0.56 13.88 6.02
CA TRP A 158 0.02 13.06 7.09
C TRP A 158 -0.95 12.04 7.72
N ALA A 159 -2.26 12.25 7.59
CA ALA A 159 -3.27 11.31 8.09
C ALA A 159 -3.56 10.16 7.11
N VAL A 160 -3.23 10.34 5.83
CA VAL A 160 -3.66 9.49 4.72
C VAL A 160 -2.49 8.72 4.11
N VAL A 161 -1.41 9.40 3.73
CA VAL A 161 -0.26 8.85 3.00
C VAL A 161 0.95 8.60 3.90
N GLY A 162 2.07 8.22 3.30
CA GLY A 162 3.35 7.97 3.96
C GLY A 162 3.47 6.60 4.61
N ASP A 163 4.68 6.30 5.04
CA ASP A 163 4.99 5.07 5.76
C ASP A 163 4.14 4.95 7.03
N THR A 164 3.80 3.71 7.36
CA THR A 164 2.89 3.39 8.47
C THR A 164 3.64 2.71 9.60
N PHE A 165 3.14 2.91 10.82
CA PHE A 165 3.68 2.30 12.03
C PHE A 165 2.54 1.98 13.00
N PRO A 166 2.63 0.92 13.82
CA PRO A 166 1.58 0.59 14.77
C PRO A 166 1.59 1.54 15.97
N LEU A 167 0.40 1.77 16.53
CA LEU A 167 0.21 2.60 17.72
C LEU A 167 -0.39 1.77 18.86
N GLY A 168 0.07 2.02 20.09
CA GLY A 168 -0.50 1.43 21.31
C GLY A 168 0.09 0.08 21.74
N CYS A 169 1.25 -0.32 21.21
CA CYS A 169 2.00 -1.49 21.68
C CYS A 169 3.54 -1.26 21.62
N ALA A 170 4.29 -2.01 22.43
CA ALA A 170 5.56 -2.57 21.96
C ALA A 170 5.19 -3.86 21.21
N PHE A 171 5.80 -4.04 20.05
CA PHE A 171 5.41 -4.96 18.99
C PHE A 171 5.09 -6.39 19.53
N ASP A 172 3.83 -6.88 19.34
CA ASP A 172 3.41 -8.32 19.32
C ASP A 172 1.94 -8.57 18.78
N ASP A 173 1.40 -9.80 18.84
CA ASP A 173 0.95 -10.74 17.76
C ASP A 173 -0.49 -10.74 17.16
N SER A 174 -1.32 -9.68 17.19
CA SER A 174 -2.78 -9.89 16.91
C SER A 174 -3.49 -8.99 15.87
N ILE A 175 -2.90 -8.67 14.73
CA ILE A 175 -3.42 -7.53 13.92
C ILE A 175 -4.32 -7.92 12.73
N VAL A 176 -5.64 -7.94 12.99
CA VAL A 176 -6.74 -8.16 12.01
C VAL A 176 -7.35 -6.84 11.48
N HIS A 177 -7.83 -6.82 10.22
CA HIS A 177 -8.83 -5.94 9.55
C HIS A 177 -8.44 -5.31 8.19
N ASN A 178 -9.08 -5.81 7.13
CA ASN A 178 -9.10 -5.37 5.71
C ASN A 178 -10.50 -4.85 5.29
N LYS A 179 -11.10 -4.02 6.16
CA LYS A 179 -12.56 -3.80 6.21
C LYS A 179 -13.18 -3.23 4.93
N VAL A 180 -12.56 -2.26 4.24
CA VAL A 180 -13.21 -1.58 3.11
C VAL A 180 -13.48 -2.53 1.94
N ALA A 181 -12.45 -3.26 1.47
CA ALA A 181 -12.60 -4.21 0.37
C ALA A 181 -13.49 -5.41 0.75
N LYS A 182 -13.35 -5.94 1.98
CA LYS A 182 -14.21 -7.05 2.46
C LYS A 182 -15.68 -6.64 2.65
N GLN A 183 -15.95 -5.45 3.16
CA GLN A 183 -17.32 -4.96 3.36
C GLN A 183 -18.04 -4.69 2.04
N ASN A 184 -17.27 -4.40 0.98
CA ASN A 184 -17.77 -4.25 -0.38
C ASN A 184 -17.87 -5.57 -1.16
N GLY A 185 -17.67 -6.73 -0.51
CA GLY A 185 -17.91 -8.04 -1.13
C GLY A 185 -16.90 -8.45 -2.21
N THR A 186 -15.65 -7.99 -2.11
CA THR A 186 -14.58 -8.38 -3.04
C THR A 186 -14.36 -9.90 -3.08
N THR A 187 -13.97 -10.43 -4.24
CA THR A 187 -13.52 -11.82 -4.44
C THR A 187 -12.00 -11.95 -4.53
N LEU A 188 -11.25 -10.87 -4.26
CA LEU A 188 -9.78 -10.91 -4.23
C LEU A 188 -9.22 -11.90 -3.20
N PRO A 189 -8.07 -12.54 -3.48
CA PRO A 189 -7.45 -13.48 -2.56
C PRO A 189 -6.93 -12.77 -1.29
N PRO A 190 -6.76 -13.50 -0.17
CA PRO A 190 -6.23 -12.93 1.09
C PRO A 190 -4.90 -12.18 0.93
N ALA A 191 -3.99 -12.68 0.10
CA ALA A 191 -2.70 -12.04 -0.18
C ALA A 191 -2.84 -10.62 -0.75
N ALA A 192 -3.81 -10.39 -1.64
CA ALA A 192 -4.09 -9.05 -2.17
C ALA A 192 -4.51 -8.07 -1.06
N LEU A 193 -5.37 -8.54 -0.16
CA LEU A 193 -5.83 -7.74 0.99
C LEU A 193 -4.71 -7.47 1.99
N PHE A 194 -3.75 -8.40 2.10
CA PHE A 194 -2.55 -8.23 2.90
C PHE A 194 -1.63 -7.16 2.30
N ILE A 195 -1.34 -7.25 0.98
CA ILE A 195 -0.55 -6.25 0.25
C ILE A 195 -1.14 -4.85 0.43
N ILE A 196 -2.42 -4.65 0.10
CA ILE A 196 -3.08 -3.33 0.20
C ILE A 196 -2.95 -2.76 1.61
N ARG A 197 -3.02 -3.61 2.62
CA ARG A 197 -2.96 -3.18 4.02
C ARG A 197 -1.55 -2.84 4.50
N PHE A 198 -0.53 -3.52 4.01
CA PHE A 198 0.81 -3.50 4.60
C PHE A 198 1.92 -3.01 3.64
N HIS A 199 1.60 -2.62 2.41
CA HIS A 199 2.58 -2.13 1.43
C HIS A 199 3.33 -0.86 1.86
N SER A 200 2.74 -0.05 2.75
CA SER A 200 3.40 1.11 3.34
C SER A 200 4.09 0.78 4.69
N PHE A 201 4.18 -0.49 5.09
CA PHE A 201 4.78 -0.91 6.37
C PHE A 201 6.27 -1.24 6.21
N TYR A 202 7.05 -0.29 5.70
CA TYR A 202 8.48 -0.44 5.39
C TYR A 202 9.34 -0.96 6.55
N PRO A 203 9.08 -0.59 7.82
CA PRO A 203 9.76 -1.23 8.94
C PRO A 203 9.66 -2.76 8.94
N LEU A 204 8.52 -3.33 8.53
CA LEU A 204 8.32 -4.77 8.42
C LEU A 204 8.99 -5.36 7.17
N HIS A 205 8.57 -4.92 5.99
CA HIS A 205 8.92 -5.59 4.73
C HIS A 205 10.23 -5.13 4.11
N THR A 206 10.90 -4.13 4.68
CA THR A 206 12.23 -3.68 4.22
C THR A 206 13.27 -3.82 5.33
N ALA A 207 12.99 -3.30 6.53
CA ALA A 207 13.94 -3.36 7.66
C ALA A 207 13.86 -4.68 8.46
N GLY A 208 12.84 -5.51 8.23
CA GLY A 208 12.66 -6.78 8.94
C GLY A 208 12.26 -6.64 10.41
N ALA A 209 11.88 -5.45 10.86
CA ALA A 209 11.31 -5.24 12.18
C ALA A 209 9.93 -5.93 12.27
N TYR A 210 9.41 -6.15 13.48
CA TYR A 210 8.01 -6.58 13.66
C TYR A 210 7.65 -7.95 13.07
N LYS A 211 8.63 -8.79 12.74
CA LYS A 211 8.38 -10.17 12.26
C LYS A 211 7.73 -11.06 13.32
N HIS A 212 7.98 -10.77 14.60
CA HIS A 212 7.29 -11.40 15.74
C HIS A 212 5.84 -10.92 15.89
N LEU A 213 5.30 -10.14 14.93
CA LEU A 213 3.86 -9.82 14.86
C LEU A 213 3.11 -10.72 13.87
N LEU A 214 3.85 -11.53 13.10
CA LEU A 214 3.31 -12.26 11.95
C LEU A 214 2.88 -13.65 12.39
N ASN A 215 1.64 -14.00 12.05
CA ASN A 215 1.25 -15.41 12.04
C ASN A 215 1.71 -16.11 10.75
N ASP A 216 1.50 -17.42 10.67
CA ASP A 216 1.91 -18.25 9.52
C ASP A 216 1.29 -17.81 8.18
N GLU A 217 0.08 -17.24 8.19
CA GLU A 217 -0.59 -16.73 6.99
C GLU A 217 0.01 -15.39 6.54
N ASP A 218 0.34 -14.51 7.49
CA ASP A 218 1.02 -13.25 7.24
C ASP A 218 2.43 -13.47 6.69
N ALA A 219 3.17 -14.45 7.23
CA ALA A 219 4.50 -14.82 6.76
C ALA A 219 4.49 -15.29 5.30
N LYS A 220 3.48 -16.07 4.89
CA LYS A 220 3.30 -16.47 3.48
C LYS A 220 2.95 -15.29 2.59
N SER A 221 2.11 -14.38 3.09
CA SER A 221 1.69 -13.17 2.36
C SER A 221 2.82 -12.13 2.24
N LEU A 222 3.80 -12.17 3.15
CA LEU A 222 4.98 -11.30 3.12
C LEU A 222 5.82 -11.50 1.85
N ASN A 223 5.91 -12.73 1.33
CA ASN A 223 6.59 -13.01 0.06
C ASN A 223 5.94 -12.26 -1.10
N TRP A 224 4.61 -12.28 -1.18
CA TRP A 224 3.85 -11.52 -2.17
C TRP A 224 4.01 -10.01 -1.98
N LEU A 225 4.11 -9.55 -0.73
CA LEU A 225 4.37 -8.15 -0.43
C LEU A 225 5.77 -7.69 -0.87
N HIS A 226 6.80 -8.51 -0.69
CA HIS A 226 8.15 -8.21 -1.20
C HIS A 226 8.18 -8.12 -2.73
N ILE A 227 7.48 -9.04 -3.42
CA ILE A 227 7.32 -8.98 -4.87
C ILE A 227 6.64 -7.67 -5.26
N PHE A 228 5.49 -7.37 -4.66
CA PHE A 228 4.71 -6.17 -4.93
C PHE A 228 5.53 -4.88 -4.73
N ASN A 229 6.21 -4.76 -3.57
CA ASN A 229 6.98 -3.58 -3.18
C ASN A 229 8.09 -3.25 -4.19
N LYS A 230 8.66 -4.26 -4.87
CA LYS A 230 9.64 -4.05 -5.93
C LYS A 230 9.03 -3.21 -7.06
N TYR A 231 7.82 -3.53 -7.50
CA TYR A 231 7.16 -2.78 -8.57
C TYR A 231 6.71 -1.42 -8.08
N ASP A 232 6.00 -1.38 -6.94
CA ASP A 232 5.54 -0.14 -6.30
C ASP A 232 6.64 0.92 -6.19
N LEU A 233 7.82 0.50 -5.73
CA LEU A 233 8.95 1.41 -5.59
C LEU A 233 9.60 1.75 -6.93
N TYR A 234 9.96 0.74 -7.72
CA TYR A 234 10.91 0.89 -8.82
C TYR A 234 10.27 1.11 -10.19
N SER A 235 8.93 1.02 -10.31
CA SER A 235 8.23 1.37 -11.56
C SER A 235 7.93 2.86 -11.69
N LYS A 236 8.20 3.67 -10.65
CA LYS A 236 7.98 5.12 -10.65
C LYS A 236 8.82 5.79 -11.73
N SER A 237 8.17 6.37 -12.73
CA SER A 237 8.84 7.03 -13.85
C SER A 237 8.10 8.29 -14.30
N LYS A 238 8.75 9.13 -15.11
CA LYS A 238 8.11 10.26 -15.81
C LYS A 238 7.36 9.83 -17.08
N ASP A 239 7.53 8.59 -17.52
CA ASP A 239 6.88 8.09 -18.72
C ASP A 239 5.39 7.85 -18.44
N LYS A 240 4.55 8.43 -19.30
CA LYS A 240 3.09 8.37 -19.13
C LYS A 240 2.50 7.15 -19.80
N ILE A 241 1.65 6.43 -19.06
CA ILE A 241 0.82 5.35 -19.58
C ILE A 241 -0.37 5.94 -20.35
N ASP A 242 -0.66 5.36 -21.52
CA ASP A 242 -1.84 5.70 -22.32
C ASP A 242 -3.10 5.11 -21.65
N ILE A 243 -3.84 5.98 -20.96
CA ILE A 243 -5.01 5.61 -20.16
C ILE A 243 -6.09 4.95 -21.03
N GLU A 244 -6.38 5.50 -22.20
CA GLU A 244 -7.45 5.01 -23.08
C GLU A 244 -7.17 3.59 -23.58
N LYS A 245 -5.89 3.28 -23.78
CA LYS A 245 -5.46 1.94 -24.21
C LYS A 245 -5.60 0.88 -23.13
N VAL A 246 -5.35 1.23 -21.86
CA VAL A 246 -5.32 0.25 -20.75
C VAL A 246 -6.64 0.15 -20.01
N LYS A 247 -7.47 1.22 -20.01
CA LYS A 247 -8.75 1.29 -19.31
C LYS A 247 -9.68 0.10 -19.57
N PRO A 248 -9.90 -0.38 -20.82
CA PRO A 248 -10.80 -1.52 -21.06
C PRO A 248 -10.37 -2.81 -20.34
N TYR A 249 -9.07 -3.04 -20.24
CA TYR A 249 -8.53 -4.20 -19.53
C TYR A 249 -8.81 -4.10 -18.03
N TYR A 250 -8.47 -2.97 -17.41
CA TYR A 250 -8.66 -2.79 -15.97
C TYR A 250 -10.14 -2.76 -15.57
N MET A 251 -11.01 -2.18 -16.40
CA MET A 251 -12.46 -2.28 -16.22
C MET A 251 -12.94 -3.73 -16.15
N SER A 252 -12.42 -4.61 -17.02
CA SER A 252 -12.78 -6.04 -16.98
C SER A 252 -12.35 -6.75 -15.69
N LEU A 253 -11.21 -6.36 -15.09
CA LEU A 253 -10.77 -6.90 -13.81
C LEU A 253 -11.63 -6.37 -12.65
N ILE A 254 -11.97 -5.08 -12.68
CA ILE A 254 -12.86 -4.46 -11.69
C ILE A 254 -14.20 -5.20 -11.67
N GLU A 255 -14.80 -5.44 -12.84
CA GLU A 255 -16.06 -6.18 -12.98
C GLU A 255 -15.95 -7.64 -12.50
N LYS A 256 -14.78 -8.27 -12.66
CA LYS A 256 -14.53 -9.63 -12.19
C LYS A 256 -14.46 -9.72 -10.66
N TYR A 257 -13.83 -8.74 -10.01
CA TYR A 257 -13.45 -8.84 -8.60
C TYR A 257 -14.29 -8.01 -7.63
N PHE A 258 -15.09 -7.07 -8.13
CA PHE A 258 -15.90 -6.16 -7.33
C PHE A 258 -17.29 -5.93 -7.93
N PRO A 259 -18.30 -5.62 -7.09
CA PRO A 259 -19.56 -5.04 -7.55
C PRO A 259 -19.33 -3.70 -8.30
N ALA A 260 -20.24 -3.36 -9.21
CA ALA A 260 -20.13 -2.16 -10.06
C ALA A 260 -20.06 -0.84 -9.27
N LYS A 261 -20.71 -0.77 -8.10
CA LYS A 261 -20.69 0.39 -7.21
C LYS A 261 -20.26 -0.07 -5.82
N LEU A 262 -19.29 0.66 -5.26
CA LEU A 262 -18.76 0.42 -3.94
C LEU A 262 -19.15 1.56 -3.01
N LYS A 263 -19.27 1.24 -1.72
CA LYS A 263 -19.49 2.19 -0.64
C LYS A 263 -18.14 2.66 -0.10
N TRP A 264 -17.95 3.98 -0.11
CA TRP A 264 -16.73 4.68 0.31
C TRP A 264 -16.99 5.58 1.52
#